data_AF-A0A496TQU4-F1
#
_entry.id   AF-A0A496TQU4-F1
#
_cell.length_a   1.000
_cell.length_b   1.000
_cell.length_c   1.000
_cell.angle_alpha   90.00
_cell.angle_beta   90.00
_cell.angle_gamma   90.00
#
_symmetry.space_group_name_H-M   'P 1'
#
loop_
_entity.id
_entity.type
_entity.pdbx_description
1 polymer ?
#
loop_
_entity_poly.entity_id
_entity_poly.type
_entity_poly.pdbx_seq_one_letter_code
_entity_poly.pdbx_strand_id
1 'polypeptide(L)'
;MRIFIQEFIKNKGIEKLALAFSDSSNDLKDKICNNLSKNASRQFIETLKTNLESPVEMTMVKRDCLNTLFNLYSKKRISLPVNLKRLYTLLKRKEDKRISIETELILKSHLFDKIIGELNNIQIQLLLRKTDRRVITRVIHNINEEVQNKIFQNMSKNSREIILQDYHYWLKENRNPALRMIKIGEARKKLMENSLQITGNLSTKVVLDYYITIHRLYTTGEFDKTVEMCEKAISFQKRAGFEIHSMFYGIPAWIYAFQGKNLDKSSKLAFKALNLSRTDSEKCFHLDTIGWIFYKKGNLNEAINRLKEAKKYCKNEKYVEEHLKIVQPC
;
A
#
# COMPACT_ATOMS: atom_id res chain seq x y z
N MET A 1 4.49 19.97 -35.19
CA MET A 1 3.70 19.09 -36.07
C MET A 1 4.60 18.12 -36.83
N ARG A 2 5.55 18.59 -37.66
CA ARG A 2 6.55 17.75 -38.35
C ARG A 2 7.22 16.65 -37.51
N ILE A 3 7.78 17.02 -36.35
CA ILE A 3 8.45 16.07 -35.43
C ILE A 3 7.50 14.97 -34.95
N PHE A 4 6.25 15.34 -34.64
CA PHE A 4 5.21 14.38 -34.23
C PHE A 4 4.87 13.42 -35.38
N ILE A 5 4.64 13.95 -36.58
CA ILE A 5 4.27 13.16 -37.76
C ILE A 5 5.37 12.16 -38.11
N GLN A 6 6.63 12.60 -38.11
CA GLN A 6 7.77 11.72 -38.39
C GLN A 6 7.90 10.60 -37.35
N GLU A 7 7.81 10.93 -36.07
CA GLU A 7 7.90 9.95 -34.99
C GLU A 7 6.70 8.98 -35.00
N PHE A 8 5.50 9.48 -35.29
CA PHE A 8 4.30 8.65 -35.35
C PHE A 8 4.35 7.67 -36.52
N ILE A 9 4.66 8.14 -37.73
CA ILE A 9 4.77 7.27 -38.92
C ILE A 9 5.84 6.22 -38.72
N LYS A 10 7.01 6.61 -38.18
CA LYS A 10 8.10 5.67 -37.90
C LYS A 10 7.66 4.51 -37.00
N ASN A 11 6.79 4.78 -36.03
CA ASN A 11 6.41 3.80 -35.02
C ASN A 11 5.09 3.06 -35.32
N LYS A 12 4.18 3.67 -36.09
CA LYS A 12 2.78 3.21 -36.24
C LYS A 12 2.31 3.12 -37.69
N GLY A 13 3.09 3.63 -38.63
CA GLY A 13 2.72 3.65 -40.04
C GLY A 13 1.80 4.83 -40.40
N ILE A 14 1.72 5.09 -41.69
CA ILE A 14 0.96 6.22 -42.24
C ILE A 14 -0.54 5.95 -42.33
N GLU A 15 -0.93 4.68 -42.46
CA GLU A 15 -2.33 4.26 -42.48
C GLU A 15 -3.03 4.59 -41.17
N LYS A 16 -2.36 4.30 -40.04
CA LYS A 16 -2.84 4.70 -38.71
C LYS A 16 -2.88 6.22 -38.54
N LEU A 17 -1.96 6.95 -39.17
CA LEU A 17 -2.03 8.40 -39.15
C LEU A 17 -3.29 8.88 -39.91
N ALA A 18 -3.57 8.31 -41.08
CA ALA A 18 -4.77 8.62 -41.86
C ALA A 18 -6.05 8.31 -41.06
N LEU A 19 -6.12 7.15 -40.42
CA LEU A 19 -7.26 6.77 -39.60
C LEU A 19 -7.50 7.76 -38.46
N ALA A 20 -6.44 8.16 -37.74
CA ALA A 20 -6.53 9.05 -36.58
C ALA A 20 -7.22 10.39 -36.89
N PHE A 21 -7.05 10.85 -38.14
CA PHE A 21 -7.51 12.14 -38.63
C PHE A 21 -8.60 12.02 -39.70
N SER A 22 -9.20 10.85 -39.87
CA SER A 22 -10.27 10.59 -40.85
C SER A 22 -11.49 11.50 -40.65
N ASP A 23 -11.88 11.73 -39.40
CA ASP A 23 -12.99 12.60 -38.99
C ASP A 23 -12.56 14.04 -38.69
N SER A 24 -11.32 14.41 -38.99
CA SER A 24 -10.80 15.77 -38.76
C SER A 24 -11.16 16.73 -39.90
N SER A 25 -11.16 18.03 -39.58
CA SER A 25 -11.37 19.12 -40.55
C SER A 25 -10.37 19.07 -41.70
N ASN A 26 -10.80 19.49 -42.90
CA ASN A 26 -9.94 19.55 -44.08
C ASN A 26 -8.67 20.40 -43.85
N ASP A 27 -8.78 21.55 -43.17
CA ASP A 27 -7.62 22.38 -42.80
C ASP A 27 -6.55 21.61 -41.99
N LEU A 28 -6.98 20.73 -41.07
CA LEU A 28 -6.06 19.91 -40.30
C LEU A 28 -5.42 18.80 -41.14
N LYS A 29 -6.19 18.20 -42.05
CA LYS A 29 -5.69 17.21 -43.02
C LYS A 29 -4.65 17.84 -43.96
N ASP A 30 -4.90 19.06 -44.44
CA ASP A 30 -3.98 19.81 -45.29
C ASP A 30 -2.69 20.17 -44.55
N LYS A 31 -2.80 20.61 -43.29
CA LYS A 31 -1.65 20.84 -42.42
C LYS A 31 -0.80 19.59 -42.22
N ILE A 32 -1.42 18.41 -42.10
CA ILE A 32 -0.70 17.13 -42.02
C ILE A 32 0.03 16.84 -43.34
N CYS A 33 -0.66 16.95 -44.48
CA CYS A 33 -0.08 16.74 -45.80
C CYS A 33 1.13 17.66 -46.07
N ASN A 34 1.08 18.91 -45.63
CA ASN A 34 2.19 19.88 -45.77
C ASN A 34 3.44 19.52 -44.92
N ASN A 35 3.30 18.62 -43.95
CA ASN A 35 4.38 18.13 -43.11
C ASN A 35 4.86 16.72 -43.51
N LEU A 36 4.32 16.14 -44.59
CA LEU A 36 4.68 14.82 -45.14
C LEU A 36 5.53 14.96 -46.41
N SER A 37 6.22 13.87 -46.79
CA SER A 37 6.87 13.78 -48.11
C SER A 37 5.82 13.56 -49.21
N LYS A 38 6.15 13.89 -50.47
CA LYS A 38 5.20 13.77 -51.60
C LYS A 38 4.58 12.37 -51.73
N ASN A 39 5.36 11.30 -51.50
CA ASN A 39 4.87 9.93 -51.54
C ASN A 39 4.00 9.59 -50.31
N ALA A 40 4.40 10.05 -49.12
CA ALA A 40 3.63 9.87 -47.91
C ALA A 40 2.28 10.60 -47.96
N SER A 41 2.23 11.84 -48.47
CA SER A 41 0.96 12.58 -48.62
C SER A 41 -0.02 11.87 -49.55
N ARG A 42 0.47 11.25 -50.64
CA ARG A 42 -0.37 10.44 -51.54
C ARG A 42 -0.96 9.24 -50.82
N GLN A 43 -0.13 8.46 -50.13
CA GLN A 43 -0.58 7.29 -49.38
C GLN A 43 -1.56 7.65 -48.25
N PHE A 44 -1.34 8.78 -47.56
CA PHE A 44 -2.25 9.30 -46.54
C PHE A 44 -3.63 9.64 -47.13
N ILE A 45 -3.68 10.34 -48.28
CA ILE A 45 -4.93 10.71 -48.95
C ILE A 45 -5.66 9.47 -49.50
N GLU A 46 -4.92 8.51 -50.04
CA GLU A 46 -5.49 7.25 -50.54
C GLU A 46 -6.13 6.45 -49.40
N THR A 47 -5.45 6.34 -48.26
CA THR A 47 -5.98 5.64 -47.08
C THR A 47 -7.23 6.31 -46.50
N LEU A 48 -7.30 7.65 -46.56
CA LEU A 48 -8.51 8.39 -46.15
C LEU A 48 -9.75 8.07 -46.99
N LYS A 49 -9.58 7.56 -48.22
CA LYS A 49 -10.69 7.21 -49.12
C LYS A 49 -11.15 5.76 -48.96
N THR A 50 -10.29 4.87 -48.45
CA THR A 50 -10.53 3.43 -48.46
C THR A 50 -10.98 2.85 -47.11
N ASN A 51 -10.79 3.57 -46.00
CA ASN A 51 -11.01 3.00 -44.67
C ASN A 51 -12.38 3.36 -44.05
N LEU A 52 -13.23 2.33 -43.90
CA LEU A 52 -14.37 2.26 -42.97
C LEU A 52 -13.96 1.34 -41.81
N GLU A 53 -13.13 1.82 -40.89
CA GLU A 53 -12.73 1.04 -39.71
C GLU A 53 -13.69 1.28 -38.52
N SER A 54 -13.72 0.32 -37.59
CA SER A 54 -14.57 0.34 -36.40
C SER A 54 -14.29 1.56 -35.50
N PRO A 55 -15.31 2.19 -34.88
CA PRO A 55 -15.14 3.29 -33.91
C PRO A 55 -14.15 2.98 -32.78
N VAL A 56 -13.98 1.70 -32.44
CA VAL A 56 -13.01 1.23 -31.44
C VAL A 56 -11.57 1.45 -31.91
N GLU A 57 -11.27 1.14 -33.16
CA GLU A 57 -9.93 1.24 -33.75
C GLU A 57 -9.51 2.70 -33.88
N MET A 58 -10.44 3.56 -34.34
CA MET A 58 -10.24 5.02 -34.35
C MET A 58 -9.89 5.57 -32.96
N THR A 59 -10.59 5.09 -31.92
CA THR A 59 -10.34 5.51 -30.53
C THR A 59 -8.95 5.08 -30.05
N MET A 60 -8.55 3.85 -30.35
CA MET A 60 -7.22 3.33 -30.02
C MET A 60 -6.11 4.11 -30.70
N VAL A 61 -6.28 4.45 -31.97
CA VAL A 61 -5.28 5.18 -32.74
C VAL A 61 -5.17 6.64 -32.31
N LYS A 62 -6.29 7.30 -31.97
CA LYS A 62 -6.26 8.64 -31.36
C LYS A 62 -5.53 8.66 -30.01
N ARG A 63 -5.67 7.59 -29.22
CA ARG A 63 -4.88 7.40 -27.99
C ARG A 63 -3.38 7.28 -28.29
N ASP A 64 -3.01 6.55 -29.34
CA ASP A 64 -1.62 6.43 -29.76
C ASP A 64 -1.03 7.78 -30.22
N CYS A 65 -1.82 8.64 -30.87
CA CYS A 65 -1.40 10.00 -31.21
C CYS A 65 -1.10 10.84 -29.95
N LEU A 66 -2.01 10.80 -28.96
CA LEU A 66 -1.82 11.46 -27.65
C LEU A 66 -0.57 10.97 -26.93
N ASN A 67 -0.35 9.66 -26.88
CA ASN A 67 0.85 9.06 -26.26
C ASN A 67 2.14 9.51 -26.95
N THR A 68 2.15 9.55 -28.28
CA THR A 68 3.30 10.02 -29.05
C THR A 68 3.61 11.49 -28.76
N LEU A 69 2.59 12.35 -28.70
CA LEU A 69 2.74 13.76 -28.32
C LEU A 69 3.30 13.92 -26.91
N PHE A 70 2.78 13.18 -25.93
CA PHE A 70 3.24 13.23 -24.54
C PHE A 70 4.67 12.70 -24.37
N ASN A 71 5.06 11.67 -25.11
CA ASN A 71 6.43 11.15 -25.12
C ASN A 71 7.44 12.17 -25.70
N LEU A 72 7.08 12.81 -26.82
CA LEU A 72 7.91 13.87 -27.39
C LEU A 72 8.03 15.07 -26.45
N TYR A 73 6.94 15.42 -25.75
CA TYR A 73 6.94 16.48 -24.74
C TYR A 73 7.80 16.13 -23.52
N SER A 74 7.71 14.89 -23.01
CA SER A 74 8.51 14.45 -21.85
C SER A 74 10.01 14.44 -22.14
N LYS A 75 10.40 14.15 -23.38
CA LYS A 75 11.77 14.23 -23.89
C LYS A 75 12.21 15.64 -24.27
N LYS A 76 11.40 16.67 -23.99
CA LYS A 76 11.64 18.08 -24.33
C LYS A 76 11.86 18.32 -25.84
N ARG A 77 11.34 17.46 -26.72
CA ARG A 77 11.48 17.59 -28.19
C ARG A 77 10.43 18.49 -28.82
N ILE A 78 9.30 18.69 -28.15
CA ILE A 78 8.22 19.59 -28.57
C ILE A 78 7.69 20.37 -27.37
N SER A 79 7.06 21.52 -27.63
CA SER A 79 6.21 22.21 -26.66
C SER A 79 4.74 21.86 -26.91
N LEU A 80 3.95 21.76 -25.83
CA LEU A 80 2.51 21.53 -25.90
C LEU A 80 1.72 22.80 -25.56
N PRO A 81 0.55 23.02 -26.20
CA PRO A 81 -0.44 23.99 -25.78
C PRO A 81 -0.91 23.77 -24.31
N VAL A 82 -1.40 24.83 -23.66
CA VAL A 82 -1.74 24.84 -22.22
C VAL A 82 -2.78 23.77 -21.85
N ASN A 83 -3.81 23.58 -22.68
CA ASN A 83 -4.84 22.55 -22.50
C ASN A 83 -4.25 21.12 -22.54
N LEU A 84 -3.37 20.83 -23.49
CA LEU A 84 -2.69 19.53 -23.58
C LEU A 84 -1.67 19.32 -22.46
N LYS A 85 -1.02 20.39 -21.97
CA LYS A 85 -0.18 20.33 -20.76
C LYS A 85 -1.00 19.92 -19.53
N ARG A 86 -2.17 20.53 -19.33
CA ARG A 86 -3.08 20.18 -18.22
C ARG A 86 -3.55 18.74 -18.31
N LEU A 87 -3.96 18.29 -19.51
CA LEU A 87 -4.37 16.91 -19.75
C LEU A 87 -3.22 15.92 -19.51
N TYR A 88 -2.01 16.24 -19.99
CA TYR A 88 -0.80 15.45 -19.71
C TYR A 88 -0.54 15.35 -18.21
N THR A 89 -0.62 16.45 -17.45
CA THR A 89 -0.43 16.41 -16.00
C THR A 89 -1.47 15.54 -15.30
N LEU A 90 -2.74 15.59 -15.72
CA LEU A 90 -3.80 14.76 -15.16
C LEU A 90 -3.63 13.28 -15.50
N LEU A 91 -3.31 12.95 -16.75
CA LEU A 91 -3.08 11.58 -17.19
C LEU A 91 -1.82 10.99 -16.56
N LYS A 92 -0.74 11.78 -16.50
CA LYS A 92 0.48 11.38 -15.80
C LYS A 92 0.23 11.13 -14.32
N ARG A 93 -0.57 11.96 -13.63
CA ARG A 93 -0.98 11.68 -12.25
C ARG A 93 -1.81 10.39 -12.11
N LYS A 94 -2.70 10.11 -13.07
CA LYS A 94 -3.48 8.86 -13.09
C LYS A 94 -2.58 7.65 -13.36
N GLU A 95 -1.62 7.78 -14.26
CA GLU A 95 -0.63 6.76 -14.61
C GLU A 95 0.34 6.53 -13.45
N ASP A 96 0.88 7.58 -12.83
CA ASP A 96 1.67 7.52 -11.60
C ASP A 96 0.88 6.85 -10.47
N LYS A 97 -0.43 7.12 -10.36
CA LYS A 97 -1.31 6.46 -9.39
C LYS A 97 -1.55 4.98 -9.75
N ARG A 98 -1.70 4.65 -11.03
CA ARG A 98 -1.87 3.28 -11.52
C ARG A 98 -0.58 2.46 -11.36
N ILE A 99 0.55 3.01 -11.77
CA ILE A 99 1.89 2.47 -11.53
C ILE A 99 2.12 2.35 -10.03
N SER A 100 1.72 3.33 -9.22
CA SER A 100 1.78 3.20 -7.75
C SER A 100 0.95 2.03 -7.24
N ILE A 101 -0.24 1.78 -7.80
CA ILE A 101 -1.10 0.65 -7.42
C ILE A 101 -0.53 -0.69 -7.92
N GLU A 102 -0.06 -0.78 -9.16
CA GLU A 102 0.56 -1.98 -9.76
C GLU A 102 1.90 -2.30 -9.08
N THR A 103 2.69 -1.27 -8.78
CA THR A 103 3.90 -1.37 -7.96
C THR A 103 3.52 -1.80 -6.56
N GLU A 104 2.49 -1.22 -5.93
CA GLU A 104 2.00 -1.67 -4.62
C GLU A 104 1.51 -3.13 -4.63
N LEU A 105 0.95 -3.62 -5.74
CA LEU A 105 0.57 -5.04 -5.93
C LEU A 105 1.79 -5.95 -6.07
N ILE A 106 2.80 -5.54 -6.85
CA ILE A 106 4.07 -6.27 -7.00
C ILE A 106 4.85 -6.27 -5.67
N LEU A 107 4.86 -5.14 -4.96
CA LEU A 107 5.50 -4.96 -3.66
C LEU A 107 4.79 -5.75 -2.54
N LYS A 108 3.49 -5.99 -2.68
CA LYS A 108 2.70 -6.86 -1.79
C LYS A 108 2.74 -8.33 -2.19
N SER A 109 3.37 -8.67 -3.31
CA SER A 109 3.56 -10.04 -3.76
C SER A 109 4.82 -10.66 -3.13
N HIS A 110 4.81 -11.98 -2.94
CA HIS A 110 5.95 -12.74 -2.41
C HIS A 110 7.20 -12.73 -3.32
N LEU A 111 7.14 -12.04 -4.47
CA LEU A 111 8.20 -12.01 -5.49
C LEU A 111 9.13 -10.81 -5.34
N PHE A 112 8.75 -9.77 -4.58
CA PHE A 112 9.54 -8.54 -4.50
C PHE A 112 10.94 -8.77 -3.91
N ASP A 113 11.04 -9.55 -2.84
CA ASP A 113 12.32 -9.90 -2.21
C ASP A 113 13.24 -10.64 -3.19
N LYS A 114 12.68 -11.55 -3.97
CA LYS A 114 13.40 -12.32 -4.99
C LYS A 114 13.92 -11.41 -6.11
N ILE A 115 13.07 -10.51 -6.62
CA ILE A 115 13.43 -9.58 -7.69
C ILE A 115 14.57 -8.65 -7.25
N ILE A 116 14.48 -8.02 -6.08
CA ILE A 116 15.56 -7.13 -5.60
C ILE A 116 16.84 -7.91 -5.25
N GLY A 117 16.69 -9.14 -4.74
CA GLY A 117 17.81 -10.06 -4.52
C GLY A 117 18.63 -10.30 -5.78
N GLU A 118 17.97 -10.43 -6.94
CA GLU A 118 18.60 -10.68 -8.24
C GLU A 118 19.18 -9.42 -8.93
N LEU A 119 18.76 -8.21 -8.53
CA LEU A 119 19.27 -6.97 -9.13
C LEU A 119 20.70 -6.63 -8.67
N ASN A 120 21.51 -6.08 -9.57
CA ASN A 120 22.83 -5.54 -9.23
C ASN A 120 22.75 -4.11 -8.66
N ASN A 121 23.85 -3.63 -8.07
CA ASN A 121 23.90 -2.32 -7.39
C ASN A 121 23.50 -1.14 -8.29
N ILE A 122 23.89 -1.17 -9.57
CA ILE A 122 23.56 -0.11 -10.53
C ILE A 122 22.05 -0.09 -10.82
N GLN A 123 21.45 -1.26 -11.03
CA GLN A 123 20.02 -1.41 -11.25
C GLN A 123 19.21 -0.97 -10.03
N ILE A 124 19.69 -1.29 -8.83
CA ILE A 124 19.08 -0.86 -7.56
C ILE A 124 19.13 0.66 -7.44
N GLN A 125 20.27 1.31 -7.71
CA GLN A 125 20.38 2.77 -7.67
C GLN A 125 19.43 3.46 -8.66
N LEU A 126 19.31 2.93 -9.88
CA LEU A 126 18.40 3.46 -10.89
C LEU A 126 16.93 3.31 -10.46
N LEU A 127 16.56 2.16 -9.90
CA LEU A 127 15.22 1.91 -9.35
C LEU A 127 14.90 2.89 -8.22
N LEU A 128 15.82 3.08 -7.27
CA LEU A 128 15.64 3.98 -6.13
C LEU A 128 15.51 5.45 -6.56
N ARG A 129 16.25 5.89 -7.59
CA ARG A 129 16.09 7.25 -8.15
C ARG A 129 14.74 7.50 -8.81
N LYS A 130 14.06 6.44 -9.26
CA LYS A 130 12.78 6.52 -9.98
C LYS A 130 11.58 6.22 -9.10
N THR A 131 11.80 5.72 -7.90
CA THR A 131 10.74 5.31 -6.98
C THR A 131 10.49 6.42 -5.95
N ASP A 132 9.22 6.73 -5.69
CA ASP A 132 8.84 7.74 -4.71
C ASP A 132 9.28 7.31 -3.29
N ARG A 133 9.88 8.24 -2.55
CA ARG A 133 10.35 8.05 -1.17
C ARG A 133 9.28 7.44 -0.26
N ARG A 134 8.02 7.89 -0.36
CA ARG A 134 6.91 7.40 0.47
C ARG A 134 6.61 5.93 0.21
N VAL A 135 6.82 5.48 -1.02
CA VAL A 135 6.64 4.08 -1.41
C VAL A 135 7.78 3.25 -0.82
N ILE A 136 9.03 3.72 -0.92
CA ILE A 136 10.20 3.06 -0.34
C ILE A 136 10.04 2.91 1.19
N THR A 137 9.67 3.98 1.90
CA THR A 137 9.43 3.97 3.35
C THR A 137 8.37 2.94 3.74
N ARG A 138 7.30 2.81 2.95
CA ARG A 138 6.22 1.83 3.18
C ARG A 138 6.61 0.40 2.85
N VAL A 139 7.66 0.14 2.09
CA VAL A 139 8.01 -1.23 1.67
C VAL A 139 9.12 -1.80 2.53
N ILE A 140 10.03 -0.95 3.01
CA ILE A 140 11.17 -1.30 3.85
C ILE A 140 10.79 -2.15 5.09
N HIS A 141 9.56 -2.05 5.59
CA HIS A 141 9.10 -2.84 6.74
C HIS A 141 8.71 -4.30 6.41
N ASN A 142 8.43 -4.61 5.14
CA ASN A 142 7.90 -5.91 4.71
C ASN A 142 8.94 -6.79 4.01
N ILE A 143 10.13 -6.27 3.78
CA ILE A 143 11.23 -6.97 3.11
C ILE A 143 12.22 -7.51 4.13
N ASN A 144 12.89 -8.60 3.76
CA ASN A 144 13.89 -9.22 4.63
C ASN A 144 15.11 -8.30 4.87
N GLU A 145 15.82 -8.56 5.97
CA GLU A 145 16.92 -7.71 6.46
C GLU A 145 18.10 -7.64 5.48
N GLU A 146 18.36 -8.73 4.76
CA GLU A 146 19.43 -8.81 3.76
C GLU A 146 19.16 -7.85 2.58
N VAL A 147 17.95 -7.89 2.02
CA VAL A 147 17.51 -7.01 0.93
C VAL A 147 17.43 -5.56 1.41
N GLN A 148 16.97 -5.34 2.65
CA GLN A 148 16.94 -4.02 3.28
C GLN A 148 18.34 -3.40 3.35
N ASN A 149 19.34 -4.18 3.78
CA ASN A 149 20.74 -3.73 3.86
C ASN A 149 21.31 -3.41 2.48
N LYS A 150 21.02 -4.24 1.47
CA LYS A 150 21.44 -4.02 0.07
C LYS A 150 20.86 -2.73 -0.51
N ILE A 151 19.61 -2.41 -0.19
CA ILE A 151 18.97 -1.14 -0.58
C ILE A 151 19.64 0.05 0.11
N PHE A 152 19.88 -0.02 1.42
CA PHE A 152 20.49 1.07 2.18
C PHE A 152 21.93 1.36 1.76
N GLN A 153 22.72 0.35 1.41
CA GLN A 153 24.07 0.53 0.87
C GLN A 153 24.07 1.33 -0.44
N ASN A 154 23.01 1.24 -1.22
CA ASN A 154 22.84 1.95 -2.49
C ASN A 154 22.17 3.33 -2.37
N MET A 155 21.97 3.82 -1.15
CA MET A 155 21.41 5.13 -0.86
C MET A 155 22.44 6.12 -0.32
N SER A 156 22.25 7.41 -0.63
CA SER A 156 23.01 8.47 0.02
C SER A 156 22.74 8.50 1.54
N LYS A 157 23.70 8.98 2.32
CA LYS A 157 23.56 9.11 3.78
C LYS A 157 22.33 9.93 4.17
N ASN A 158 22.09 11.05 3.49
CA ASN A 158 20.94 11.91 3.72
C ASN A 158 19.61 11.20 3.38
N SER A 159 19.53 10.50 2.23
CA SER A 159 18.32 9.74 1.88
C SER A 159 18.03 8.60 2.85
N ARG A 160 19.08 7.93 3.37
CA ARG A 160 18.94 6.93 4.43
C ARG A 160 18.44 7.53 5.72
N GLU A 161 19.05 8.61 6.21
CA GLU A 161 18.63 9.28 7.44
C GLU A 161 17.19 9.76 7.36
N ILE A 162 16.80 10.33 6.23
CA ILE A 162 15.44 10.80 5.96
C ILE A 162 14.44 9.64 5.89
N ILE A 163 14.78 8.53 5.20
CA ILE A 163 13.93 7.34 5.15
C ILE A 163 13.85 6.69 6.53
N LEU A 164 14.95 6.67 7.30
CA LEU A 164 15.00 6.17 8.66
C LEU A 164 14.22 7.07 9.61
N GLN A 165 14.22 8.39 9.43
CA GLN A 165 13.40 9.33 10.20
C GLN A 165 11.93 9.17 9.87
N ASP A 166 11.55 9.07 8.60
CA ASP A 166 10.18 8.76 8.19
C ASP A 166 9.76 7.37 8.65
N TYR A 167 10.67 6.41 8.62
CA TYR A 167 10.48 5.06 9.13
C TYR A 167 10.33 5.08 10.63
N HIS A 168 11.12 5.86 11.36
CA HIS A 168 11.03 6.02 12.81
C HIS A 168 9.79 6.81 13.19
N TYR A 169 9.34 7.77 12.37
CA TYR A 169 8.09 8.49 12.52
C TYR A 169 6.89 7.56 12.24
N TRP A 170 6.96 6.77 11.17
CA TRP A 170 5.98 5.74 10.82
C TRP A 170 5.95 4.60 11.83
N LEU A 171 7.09 4.19 12.38
CA LEU A 171 7.22 3.28 13.50
C LEU A 171 6.74 3.94 14.80
N LYS A 172 6.94 5.23 15.01
CA LYS A 172 6.47 5.95 16.21
C LYS A 172 4.95 6.15 16.18
N GLU A 173 4.35 6.30 15.00
CA GLU A 173 2.91 6.19 14.78
C GLU A 173 2.42 4.72 14.83
N ASN A 174 3.23 3.73 14.44
CA ASN A 174 2.95 2.29 14.53
C ASN A 174 3.52 1.61 15.79
N ARG A 175 3.96 2.36 16.81
CA ARG A 175 4.61 1.87 18.04
C ARG A 175 3.64 1.18 18.99
N ASN A 176 2.43 0.95 18.51
CA ASN A 176 1.31 0.57 19.31
C ASN A 176 0.70 -0.75 18.79
N PRO A 177 1.02 -1.88 19.44
CA PRO A 177 0.53 -3.22 19.09
C PRO A 177 -0.99 -3.30 18.87
N ALA A 178 -1.78 -2.57 19.68
CA ALA A 178 -3.23 -2.50 19.49
C ALA A 178 -3.62 -1.81 18.18
N LEU A 179 -2.93 -0.74 17.79
CA LEU A 179 -3.18 -0.03 16.53
C LEU A 179 -2.93 -0.92 15.31
N ARG A 180 -1.89 -1.75 15.39
CA ARG A 180 -1.51 -2.67 14.32
C ARG A 180 -2.50 -3.83 14.18
N MET A 181 -2.94 -4.42 15.28
CA MET A 181 -3.94 -5.49 15.23
C MET A 181 -5.31 -4.99 14.77
N ILE A 182 -5.63 -3.73 15.01
CA ILE A 182 -6.86 -3.15 14.48
C ILE A 182 -6.75 -2.87 12.96
N LYS A 183 -5.57 -2.49 12.44
CA LYS A 183 -5.30 -2.45 10.97
C LYS A 183 -5.28 -3.84 10.32
N ILE A 184 -4.83 -4.88 11.05
CA ILE A 184 -5.03 -6.27 10.62
C ILE A 184 -6.53 -6.61 10.60
N GLY A 185 -7.31 -6.06 11.53
CA GLY A 185 -8.78 -6.04 11.48
C GLY A 185 -9.33 -5.35 10.23
N GLU A 186 -8.75 -4.25 9.75
CA GLU A 186 -9.12 -3.59 8.48
C GLU A 186 -8.66 -4.35 7.23
N ALA A 187 -7.55 -5.08 7.29
CA ALA A 187 -7.14 -5.98 6.21
C ALA A 187 -8.03 -7.23 6.17
N ARG A 188 -8.39 -7.76 7.35
CA ARG A 188 -9.39 -8.82 7.53
C ARG A 188 -10.77 -8.34 7.10
N LYS A 189 -11.14 -7.07 7.33
CA LYS A 189 -12.33 -6.41 6.77
C LYS A 189 -12.35 -6.54 5.26
N LYS A 190 -11.27 -6.21 4.56
CA LYS A 190 -11.23 -6.28 3.09
C LYS A 190 -11.34 -7.72 2.57
N LEU A 191 -10.75 -8.68 3.28
CA LEU A 191 -10.89 -10.12 2.99
C LEU A 191 -12.29 -10.66 3.33
N MET A 192 -12.90 -10.17 4.42
CA MET A 192 -14.23 -10.56 4.88
C MET A 192 -15.34 -9.85 4.12
N GLU A 193 -15.17 -8.63 3.63
CA GLU A 193 -16.09 -7.93 2.73
C GLU A 193 -16.21 -8.71 1.41
N ASN A 194 -15.08 -9.24 0.92
CA ASN A 194 -15.07 -10.16 -0.20
C ASN A 194 -15.77 -11.51 0.12
N SER A 195 -15.70 -12.00 1.37
CA SER A 195 -16.42 -13.23 1.79
C SER A 195 -17.88 -12.98 2.22
N LEU A 196 -18.24 -11.74 2.55
CA LEU A 196 -19.57 -11.26 2.96
C LEU A 196 -20.50 -11.11 1.75
N GLN A 197 -19.93 -10.78 0.58
CA GLN A 197 -20.63 -10.87 -0.71
C GLN A 197 -21.15 -12.29 -0.98
N ILE A 198 -20.58 -13.31 -0.32
CA ILE A 198 -20.86 -14.73 -0.53
C ILE A 198 -21.78 -15.31 0.57
N THR A 199 -21.80 -14.76 1.79
CA THR A 199 -22.38 -15.47 2.97
C THR A 199 -23.46 -14.75 3.77
N GLY A 200 -23.71 -13.44 3.56
CA GLY A 200 -24.88 -12.74 4.13
C GLY A 200 -25.02 -12.73 5.67
N ASN A 201 -23.95 -12.96 6.44
CA ASN A 201 -24.06 -13.18 7.89
C ASN A 201 -24.00 -11.86 8.70
N LEU A 202 -25.14 -11.49 9.32
CA LEU A 202 -25.32 -10.27 10.14
C LEU A 202 -24.33 -10.18 11.33
N SER A 203 -23.90 -11.32 11.86
CA SER A 203 -22.96 -11.40 12.99
C SER A 203 -21.57 -10.83 12.66
N THR A 204 -21.09 -11.07 11.44
CA THR A 204 -19.78 -10.62 10.97
C THR A 204 -19.74 -9.11 10.75
N LYS A 205 -20.85 -8.52 10.30
CA LYS A 205 -20.98 -7.07 10.09
C LYS A 205 -20.90 -6.28 11.40
N VAL A 206 -21.63 -6.71 12.43
CA VAL A 206 -21.66 -6.00 13.71
C VAL A 206 -20.31 -6.07 14.44
N VAL A 207 -19.66 -7.25 14.43
CA VAL A 207 -18.31 -7.41 15.01
C VAL A 207 -17.29 -6.52 14.30
N LEU A 208 -17.41 -6.39 12.98
CA LEU A 208 -16.55 -5.51 12.18
C LEU A 208 -16.73 -4.02 12.54
N ASP A 209 -17.96 -3.56 12.72
CA ASP A 209 -18.24 -2.16 13.10
C ASP A 209 -17.65 -1.81 14.49
N TYR A 210 -17.66 -2.76 15.42
CA TYR A 210 -16.97 -2.60 16.70
C TYR A 210 -15.47 -2.41 16.52
N TYR A 211 -14.82 -3.22 15.67
CA TYR A 211 -13.39 -3.07 15.40
C TYR A 211 -13.02 -1.73 14.79
N ILE A 212 -13.80 -1.23 13.82
CA ILE A 212 -13.58 0.08 13.20
C ILE A 212 -13.70 1.19 14.24
N THR A 213 -14.72 1.11 15.10
CA THR A 213 -14.95 2.14 16.13
C THR A 213 -13.85 2.12 17.19
N ILE A 214 -13.45 0.92 17.62
CA ILE A 214 -12.30 0.70 18.52
C ILE A 214 -11.02 1.25 17.90
N HIS A 215 -10.79 1.06 16.60
CA HIS A 215 -9.64 1.65 15.89
C HIS A 215 -9.56 3.15 16.08
N ARG A 216 -10.66 3.82 15.73
CA ARG A 216 -10.75 5.26 15.66
C ARG A 216 -10.57 5.88 17.04
N LEU A 217 -11.18 5.29 18.07
CA LEU A 217 -11.04 5.77 19.44
C LEU A 217 -9.61 5.55 19.97
N TYR A 218 -8.99 4.43 19.57
CA TYR A 218 -7.65 4.11 19.98
C TYR A 218 -6.59 5.04 19.35
N THR A 219 -6.72 5.33 18.05
CA THR A 219 -5.81 6.26 17.34
C THR A 219 -5.90 7.68 17.86
N THR A 220 -7.09 8.12 18.29
CA THR A 220 -7.29 9.46 18.86
C THR A 220 -6.87 9.56 20.32
N GLY A 221 -6.35 8.47 20.91
CA GLY A 221 -5.93 8.42 22.32
C GLY A 221 -7.09 8.38 23.31
N GLU A 222 -8.32 8.15 22.85
CA GLU A 222 -9.52 8.05 23.68
C GLU A 222 -9.62 6.65 24.32
N PHE A 223 -8.65 6.34 25.20
CA PHE A 223 -8.46 5.00 25.76
C PHE A 223 -9.63 4.52 26.61
N ASP A 224 -10.24 5.39 27.43
CA ASP A 224 -11.39 5.01 28.27
C ASP A 224 -12.60 4.61 27.41
N LYS A 225 -12.88 5.39 26.37
CA LYS A 225 -13.93 5.07 25.39
C LYS A 225 -13.60 3.81 24.59
N THR A 226 -12.32 3.55 24.33
CA THR A 226 -11.89 2.32 23.66
C THR A 226 -12.21 1.09 24.52
N VAL A 227 -11.91 1.16 25.83
CA VAL A 227 -12.24 0.09 26.79
C VAL A 227 -13.75 -0.10 26.87
N GLU A 228 -14.52 0.99 27.00
CA GLU A 228 -15.99 0.95 27.02
C GLU A 228 -16.55 0.27 25.75
N MET A 229 -15.99 0.58 24.59
CA MET A 229 -16.43 -0.01 23.32
C MET A 229 -16.13 -1.52 23.25
N CYS A 230 -14.98 -1.95 23.78
CA CYS A 230 -14.67 -3.39 23.91
C CYS A 230 -15.65 -4.11 24.83
N GLU A 231 -16.02 -3.48 25.95
CA GLU A 231 -17.02 -4.02 26.89
C GLU A 231 -18.41 -4.13 26.25
N LYS A 232 -18.81 -3.14 25.43
CA LYS A 232 -20.03 -3.19 24.61
C LYS A 232 -19.98 -4.33 23.60
N ALA A 233 -18.86 -4.52 22.90
CA ALA A 233 -18.69 -5.60 21.94
C ALA A 233 -18.83 -6.99 22.62
N ILE A 234 -18.19 -7.18 23.77
CA ILE A 234 -18.31 -8.42 24.58
C ILE A 234 -19.77 -8.65 24.98
N SER A 235 -20.44 -7.61 25.48
CA SER A 235 -21.83 -7.69 25.94
C SER A 235 -22.79 -8.00 24.81
N PHE A 236 -22.55 -7.44 23.62
CA PHE A 236 -23.28 -7.80 22.40
C PHE A 236 -23.08 -9.28 22.05
N GLN A 237 -21.83 -9.74 21.93
CA GLN A 237 -21.54 -11.12 21.55
C GLN A 237 -22.16 -12.13 22.53
N LYS A 238 -22.08 -11.88 23.84
CA LYS A 238 -22.76 -12.70 24.85
C LYS A 238 -24.26 -12.75 24.67
N ARG A 239 -24.92 -11.60 24.52
CA ARG A 239 -26.38 -11.53 24.35
C ARG A 239 -26.86 -12.20 23.06
N ALA A 240 -26.07 -12.08 22.00
CA ALA A 240 -26.36 -12.68 20.71
C ALA A 240 -25.98 -14.18 20.62
N GLY A 241 -25.42 -14.77 21.68
CA GLY A 241 -24.97 -16.17 21.68
C GLY A 241 -23.73 -16.41 20.82
N PHE A 242 -22.98 -15.36 20.46
CA PHE A 242 -21.75 -15.48 19.68
C PHE A 242 -20.54 -15.71 20.58
N GLU A 243 -19.57 -16.44 20.03
CA GLU A 243 -18.29 -16.62 20.67
C GLU A 243 -17.55 -15.29 20.79
N ILE A 244 -17.02 -15.01 21.99
CA ILE A 244 -16.35 -13.75 22.26
C ILE A 244 -15.00 -13.75 21.58
N HIS A 245 -14.72 -12.71 20.79
CA HIS A 245 -13.41 -12.58 20.16
C HIS A 245 -12.34 -12.19 21.21
N SER A 246 -11.23 -12.93 21.24
CA SER A 246 -10.11 -12.76 22.19
C SER A 246 -9.64 -11.30 22.34
N MET A 247 -9.52 -10.58 21.21
CA MET A 247 -9.11 -9.18 21.12
C MET A 247 -9.93 -8.21 21.97
N PHE A 248 -11.22 -8.46 22.20
CA PHE A 248 -12.02 -7.55 23.03
C PHE A 248 -11.63 -7.61 24.51
N TYR A 249 -10.94 -8.67 24.95
CA TYR A 249 -10.24 -8.69 26.24
C TYR A 249 -8.79 -8.21 26.13
N GLY A 250 -8.11 -8.52 25.02
CA GLY A 250 -6.70 -8.18 24.82
C GLY A 250 -6.44 -6.67 24.70
N ILE A 251 -7.28 -5.91 23.98
CA ILE A 251 -7.10 -4.47 23.80
C ILE A 251 -7.19 -3.72 25.12
N PRO A 252 -8.22 -3.93 25.97
CA PRO A 252 -8.25 -3.34 27.32
C PRO A 252 -7.07 -3.77 28.19
N ALA A 253 -6.64 -5.03 28.11
CA ALA A 253 -5.47 -5.50 28.86
C ALA A 253 -4.22 -4.72 28.48
N TRP A 254 -3.96 -4.57 27.18
CA TRP A 254 -2.87 -3.78 26.63
C TRP A 254 -2.94 -2.32 27.07
N ILE A 255 -4.11 -1.67 27.00
CA ILE A 255 -4.29 -0.27 27.44
C ILE A 255 -3.87 -0.10 28.90
N TYR A 256 -4.38 -0.95 29.79
CA TYR A 256 -4.05 -0.89 31.21
C TYR A 256 -2.55 -1.13 31.46
N ALA A 257 -1.95 -2.11 30.77
CA ALA A 257 -0.52 -2.42 30.86
C ALA A 257 0.35 -1.25 30.36
N PHE A 258 -0.02 -0.69 29.21
CA PHE A 258 0.67 0.44 28.58
C PHE A 258 0.66 1.67 29.49
N GLN A 259 -0.49 1.98 30.10
CA GLN A 259 -0.63 3.08 31.06
C GLN A 259 0.00 2.80 32.44
N GLY A 260 0.40 1.55 32.72
CA GLY A 260 0.88 1.15 34.05
C GLY A 260 -0.21 1.18 35.12
N LYS A 261 -1.49 1.10 34.74
CA LYS A 261 -2.64 1.21 35.65
C LYS A 261 -3.40 -0.11 35.74
N ASN A 262 -4.02 -0.38 36.88
CA ASN A 262 -4.89 -1.55 37.10
C ASN A 262 -4.24 -2.87 36.62
N LEU A 263 -2.95 -3.08 36.92
CA LEU A 263 -2.17 -4.19 36.36
C LEU A 263 -2.75 -5.58 36.72
N ASP A 264 -3.47 -5.71 37.83
CA ASP A 264 -4.17 -6.97 38.17
C ASP A 264 -5.39 -7.22 37.31
N LYS A 265 -6.18 -6.18 37.01
CA LYS A 265 -7.28 -6.26 36.04
C LYS A 265 -6.72 -6.56 34.66
N SER A 266 -5.63 -5.90 34.28
CA SER A 266 -4.91 -6.14 33.03
C SER A 266 -4.48 -7.60 32.90
N SER A 267 -3.85 -8.18 33.93
CA SER A 267 -3.48 -9.61 33.95
C SER A 267 -4.68 -10.52 33.70
N LYS A 268 -5.79 -10.32 34.43
CA LYS A 268 -7.01 -11.15 34.28
C LYS A 268 -7.56 -11.09 32.85
N LEU A 269 -7.59 -9.90 32.26
CA LEU A 269 -8.06 -9.70 30.89
C LEU A 269 -7.10 -10.34 29.87
N ALA A 270 -5.79 -10.19 30.05
CA ALA A 270 -4.79 -10.73 29.13
C ALA A 270 -4.80 -12.27 29.12
N PHE A 271 -4.87 -12.93 30.28
CA PHE A 271 -4.98 -14.38 30.35
C PHE A 271 -6.30 -14.89 29.76
N LYS A 272 -7.41 -14.17 29.98
CA LYS A 272 -8.68 -14.50 29.35
C LYS A 272 -8.62 -14.38 27.83
N ALA A 273 -7.95 -13.34 27.33
CA ALA A 273 -7.74 -13.14 25.91
C ALA A 273 -6.88 -14.27 25.32
N LEU A 274 -5.79 -14.63 26.00
CA LEU A 274 -4.91 -15.73 25.60
C LEU A 274 -5.68 -17.05 25.48
N ASN A 275 -6.51 -17.41 26.47
CA ASN A 275 -7.32 -18.62 26.45
C ASN A 275 -8.35 -18.68 25.31
N LEU A 276 -8.76 -17.51 24.80
CA LEU A 276 -9.71 -17.40 23.68
C LEU A 276 -9.02 -17.27 22.32
N SER A 277 -7.68 -17.28 22.27
CA SER A 277 -6.92 -17.07 21.04
C SER A 277 -7.08 -18.22 20.07
N ARG A 278 -7.35 -17.89 18.80
CA ARG A 278 -7.56 -18.88 17.74
C ARG A 278 -6.47 -18.88 16.69
N THR A 279 -5.67 -17.82 16.65
CA THR A 279 -4.63 -17.64 15.66
C THR A 279 -3.28 -17.39 16.32
N ASP A 280 -2.20 -17.76 15.65
CA ASP A 280 -0.83 -17.48 16.13
C ASP A 280 -0.59 -15.98 16.32
N SER A 281 -1.20 -15.14 15.46
CA SER A 281 -1.15 -13.69 15.61
C SER A 281 -1.80 -13.22 16.92
N GLU A 282 -3.00 -13.73 17.26
CA GLU A 282 -3.65 -13.42 18.54
C GLU A 282 -2.80 -13.91 19.72
N LYS A 283 -2.33 -15.15 19.68
CA LYS A 283 -1.45 -15.71 20.72
C LYS A 283 -0.20 -14.86 20.92
N CYS A 284 0.46 -14.47 19.82
CA CYS A 284 1.62 -13.58 19.81
C CYS A 284 1.33 -12.27 20.56
N PHE A 285 0.22 -11.58 20.26
CA PHE A 285 -0.14 -10.33 20.93
C PHE A 285 -0.52 -10.50 22.40
N HIS A 286 -1.29 -11.52 22.75
CA HIS A 286 -1.71 -11.72 24.13
C HIS A 286 -0.53 -12.13 25.01
N LEU A 287 0.37 -12.98 24.51
CA LEU A 287 1.61 -13.32 25.20
C LEU A 287 2.55 -12.12 25.35
N ASP A 288 2.68 -11.29 24.31
CA ASP A 288 3.44 -10.03 24.38
C ASP A 288 2.87 -9.08 25.44
N THR A 289 1.54 -8.91 25.44
CA THR A 289 0.83 -8.11 26.44
C THR A 289 1.06 -8.64 27.86
N ILE A 290 0.99 -9.96 28.06
CA ILE A 290 1.28 -10.59 29.36
C ILE A 290 2.72 -10.33 29.80
N GLY A 291 3.68 -10.47 28.88
CA GLY A 291 5.08 -10.14 29.14
C GLY A 291 5.27 -8.68 29.57
N TRP A 292 4.60 -7.76 28.89
CA TRP A 292 4.62 -6.34 29.24
C TRP A 292 3.99 -6.06 30.61
N ILE A 293 2.91 -6.77 30.97
CA ILE A 293 2.30 -6.66 32.30
C ILE A 293 3.27 -7.11 33.39
N PHE A 294 3.94 -8.26 33.21
CA PHE A 294 4.93 -8.74 34.17
C PHE A 294 6.10 -7.76 34.32
N TYR A 295 6.57 -7.18 33.21
CA TYR A 295 7.58 -6.13 33.24
C TYR A 295 7.13 -4.92 34.06
N LYS A 296 5.90 -4.43 33.82
CA LYS A 296 5.32 -3.31 34.58
C LYS A 296 5.08 -3.61 36.05
N LYS A 297 4.94 -4.89 36.42
CA LYS A 297 4.89 -5.37 37.81
C LYS A 297 6.28 -5.59 38.44
N GLY A 298 7.36 -5.38 37.70
CA GLY A 298 8.73 -5.63 38.16
C GLY A 298 9.18 -7.09 38.12
N ASN A 299 8.36 -8.01 37.58
CA ASN A 299 8.72 -9.42 37.45
C ASN A 299 9.42 -9.67 36.11
N LEU A 300 10.71 -9.36 36.05
CA LEU A 300 11.51 -9.43 34.82
C LEU A 300 11.65 -10.85 34.27
N ASN A 301 11.83 -11.85 35.13
CA ASN A 301 12.01 -13.24 34.70
C ASN A 301 10.78 -13.75 33.94
N GLU A 302 9.59 -13.53 34.51
CA GLU A 302 8.36 -13.96 33.86
C GLU A 302 8.05 -13.12 32.62
N ALA A 303 8.39 -11.83 32.64
CA ALA A 303 8.28 -10.97 31.46
C ALA A 303 9.11 -11.50 30.28
N ILE A 304 10.37 -11.85 30.51
CA ILE A 304 11.26 -12.43 29.48
C ILE A 304 10.72 -13.75 28.98
N ASN A 305 10.27 -14.64 29.87
CA ASN A 305 9.72 -15.94 29.50
C ASN A 305 8.52 -15.78 28.55
N ARG A 306 7.58 -14.89 28.89
CA ARG A 306 6.37 -14.66 28.11
C ARG A 306 6.64 -13.98 26.78
N LEU A 307 7.59 -13.04 26.73
CA LEU A 307 8.00 -12.41 25.48
C LEU A 307 8.76 -13.39 24.56
N LYS A 308 9.59 -14.29 25.11
CA LYS A 308 10.22 -15.38 24.34
C LYS A 308 9.18 -16.37 23.83
N GLU A 309 8.15 -16.65 24.61
CA GLU A 309 7.02 -17.47 24.19
C GLU A 309 6.26 -16.78 23.04
N ALA A 310 5.96 -15.49 23.17
CA ALA A 310 5.33 -14.69 22.12
C ALA A 310 6.11 -14.78 20.81
N LYS A 311 7.45 -14.59 20.85
CA LYS A 311 8.33 -14.63 19.66
C LYS A 311 8.16 -15.90 18.83
N LYS A 312 7.81 -17.05 19.43
CA LYS A 312 7.56 -18.31 18.70
C LYS A 312 6.35 -18.23 17.77
N TYR A 313 5.35 -17.43 18.11
CA TYR A 313 4.14 -17.24 17.34
C TYR A 313 4.21 -16.02 16.41
N CYS A 314 5.13 -15.11 16.66
CA CYS A 314 5.29 -13.85 15.94
C CYS A 314 6.17 -14.00 14.69
N LYS A 315 5.67 -14.65 13.64
CA LYS A 315 6.37 -14.67 12.33
C LYS A 315 6.33 -13.26 11.73
N ASN A 316 7.49 -12.59 11.70
CA ASN A 316 7.74 -11.24 11.15
C ASN A 316 7.42 -10.04 12.06
N GLU A 317 7.17 -10.24 13.36
CA GLU A 317 6.82 -9.12 14.25
C GLU A 317 8.01 -8.57 15.05
N LYS A 318 8.58 -7.45 14.59
CA LYS A 318 9.72 -6.78 15.25
C LYS A 318 9.39 -6.19 16.64
N TYR A 319 8.12 -5.96 16.97
CA TYR A 319 7.76 -5.30 18.25
C TYR A 319 8.01 -6.17 19.49
N VAL A 320 7.82 -7.49 19.39
CA VAL A 320 8.13 -8.41 20.52
C VAL A 320 9.63 -8.40 20.80
N GLU A 321 10.45 -8.26 19.76
CA GLU A 321 11.89 -8.12 19.90
C GLU A 321 12.29 -6.78 20.51
N GLU A 322 11.56 -5.70 20.23
CA GLU A 322 11.74 -4.40 20.91
C GLU A 322 11.39 -4.49 22.39
N HIS A 323 10.24 -5.10 22.74
CA HIS A 323 9.88 -5.33 24.14
C HIS A 323 10.91 -6.24 24.84
N LEU A 324 11.40 -7.30 24.20
CA LEU A 324 12.47 -8.14 24.74
C LEU A 324 13.73 -7.33 25.07
N LYS A 325 14.14 -6.43 24.16
CA LYS A 325 15.30 -5.54 24.40
C LYS A 325 15.09 -4.58 25.58
N ILE A 326 13.84 -4.13 25.80
CA ILE A 326 13.51 -3.24 26.93
C ILE A 326 13.55 -4.01 28.27
N VAL A 327 13.01 -5.23 28.29
CA VAL A 327 12.94 -6.05 29.50
C VAL A 327 14.29 -6.68 29.84
N GLN A 328 15.11 -6.96 28.83
CA GLN A 328 16.46 -7.51 28.96
C GLN A 328 17.49 -6.52 28.39
N PRO A 329 17.79 -5.41 29.09
CA PRO A 329 18.87 -4.51 28.68
C PRO A 329 20.22 -5.26 28.81
N CYS A 330 21.00 -5.28 27.73
CA CYS A 330 22.34 -5.86 27.69
C CYS A 330 23.31 -5.17 28.64
#